data_AF-A0A7X6PPM6-F1
#
_entry.id   AF-A0A7X6PPM6-F1
#
_cell.length_a   1.000
_cell.length_b   1.000
_cell.length_c   1.000
_cell.angle_alpha   90.00
_cell.angle_beta   90.00
_cell.angle_gamma   90.00
#
_symmetry.space_group_name_H-M   'P 1'
#
loop_
_entity.id
_entity.type
_entity.pdbx_description
1 polymer ?
#
loop_
_entity_poly.entity_id
_entity_poly.type
_entity_poly.pdbx_seq_one_letter_code
_entity_poly.pdbx_strand_id
1 'polypeptide(L)'
;MTRPARARATRRPREFASVEHLSPEAVAAFVDGELTDLACHRARVHLVHCAECRAEIERQRGASEWLRGSNIGEDVRAPHELLARLAGIASAPPRSGPDAESTPTPVPEGLLDKMEMILRAVKRNQGH
;
A
#
# COMPACT_ATOMS: atom_id res chain seq x y z
N MET A 1 -15.44 -55.74 -18.54
CA MET A 1 -15.65 -54.42 -19.17
C MET A 1 -14.83 -53.40 -18.39
N THR A 2 -13.59 -53.13 -18.79
CA THR A 2 -12.67 -52.23 -18.08
C THR A 2 -12.74 -50.84 -18.71
N ARG A 3 -13.12 -49.84 -17.92
CA ARG A 3 -13.34 -48.45 -18.36
C ARG A 3 -11.97 -47.74 -18.50
N PRO A 4 -11.66 -47.06 -19.62
CA PRO A 4 -10.37 -46.40 -19.76
C PRO A 4 -10.32 -45.15 -18.87
N ALA A 5 -9.22 -44.98 -18.15
CA ALA A 5 -8.94 -43.78 -17.38
C ALA A 5 -8.66 -42.62 -18.35
N ARG A 6 -9.46 -41.54 -18.26
CA ARG A 6 -9.24 -40.32 -19.04
C ARG A 6 -7.92 -39.67 -18.60
N ALA A 7 -6.97 -39.55 -19.53
CA ALA A 7 -5.76 -38.76 -19.33
C ALA A 7 -6.13 -37.30 -19.06
N ARG A 8 -5.65 -36.75 -17.94
CA ARG A 8 -5.85 -35.36 -17.55
C ARG A 8 -5.00 -34.48 -18.46
N ALA A 9 -5.64 -33.81 -19.42
CA ALA A 9 -4.96 -32.87 -20.31
C ALA A 9 -4.23 -31.79 -19.49
N THR A 10 -2.91 -31.70 -19.65
CA THR A 10 -2.09 -30.63 -19.07
C THR A 10 -2.50 -29.31 -19.74
N ARG A 11 -3.04 -28.37 -18.97
CA ARG A 11 -3.35 -27.02 -19.48
C ARG A 11 -2.04 -26.36 -19.91
N ARG A 12 -1.92 -25.99 -21.19
CA ARG A 12 -0.82 -25.14 -21.67
C ARG A 12 -0.80 -23.82 -20.89
N PRO A 13 0.38 -23.23 -20.64
CA PRO A 13 0.47 -21.88 -20.11
C PRO A 13 -0.31 -20.94 -21.03
N ARG A 14 -1.15 -20.08 -20.45
CA ARG A 14 -1.81 -19.03 -21.21
C ARG A 14 -0.75 -17.98 -21.49
N GLU A 15 -0.46 -17.72 -22.77
CA GLU A 15 0.33 -16.56 -23.17
C GLU A 15 -0.56 -15.33 -23.00
N PHE A 16 -0.11 -14.39 -22.18
CA PHE A 16 -0.81 -13.13 -21.94
C PHE A 16 -0.35 -12.09 -22.96
N ALA A 17 -1.25 -11.26 -23.45
CA ALA A 17 -0.85 -10.10 -24.25
C ALA A 17 -0.28 -9.00 -23.35
N SER A 18 0.59 -8.11 -23.85
CA SER A 18 1.21 -7.02 -23.07
C SER A 18 0.20 -6.13 -22.30
N VAL A 19 -1.04 -6.02 -22.79
CA VAL A 19 -2.15 -5.29 -22.15
C VAL A 19 -2.89 -6.06 -21.06
N GLU A 20 -2.67 -7.37 -20.96
CA GLU A 20 -3.25 -8.24 -19.92
C GLU A 20 -2.36 -8.34 -18.68
N HIS A 21 -1.12 -7.83 -18.76
CA HIS A 21 -0.20 -7.75 -17.62
C HIS A 21 -0.52 -6.56 -16.72
N LEU A 22 -0.04 -6.64 -15.48
CA LEU A 22 -0.06 -5.48 -14.58
C LEU A 22 0.77 -4.34 -15.19
N SER A 23 0.24 -3.12 -15.14
CA SER A 23 1.02 -1.95 -15.55
C SER A 23 2.21 -1.74 -14.59
N PRO A 24 3.28 -1.07 -15.02
CA PRO A 24 4.43 -0.78 -14.16
C PRO A 24 4.02 -0.05 -12.86
N GLU A 25 3.06 0.86 -12.95
CA GLU A 25 2.52 1.59 -11.80
C GLU A 25 1.77 0.66 -10.85
N ALA A 26 1.01 -0.30 -11.38
CA ALA A 26 0.32 -1.31 -10.57
C ALA A 26 1.31 -2.26 -9.89
N VAL A 27 2.44 -2.59 -10.54
CA VAL A 27 3.51 -3.39 -9.92
C VAL A 27 4.16 -2.62 -8.77
N ALA A 28 4.54 -1.36 -8.97
CA ALA A 28 5.12 -0.52 -7.92
C ALA A 28 4.15 -0.40 -6.72
N ALA A 29 2.89 -0.01 -6.98
CA ALA A 29 1.88 0.10 -5.94
C ALA A 29 1.60 -1.23 -5.22
N PHE A 30 1.67 -2.37 -5.92
CA PHE A 30 1.53 -3.68 -5.29
C PHE A 30 2.69 -4.00 -4.33
N VAL A 31 3.93 -3.68 -4.73
CA VAL A 31 5.13 -3.89 -3.90
C VAL A 31 5.13 -2.98 -2.68
N ASP A 32 4.71 -1.72 -2.85
CA ASP A 32 4.68 -0.73 -1.78
C ASP A 32 3.46 -0.88 -0.86
N GLY A 33 2.46 -1.68 -1.25
CA GLY A 33 1.24 -1.92 -0.46
C GLY A 33 0.17 -0.84 -0.62
N GLU A 34 0.27 -0.02 -1.65
CA GLU A 34 -0.56 1.17 -1.89
C GLU A 34 -1.79 0.90 -2.78
N LEU A 35 -2.01 -0.35 -3.17
CA LEU A 35 -3.22 -0.74 -3.90
C LEU A 35 -4.44 -0.82 -2.97
N THR A 36 -5.60 -0.40 -3.48
CA THR A 36 -6.88 -0.69 -2.82
C THR A 36 -7.08 -2.19 -2.64
N ASP A 37 -7.84 -2.62 -1.63
CA ASP A 37 -8.05 -4.04 -1.31
C ASP A 37 -8.49 -4.87 -2.52
N LEU A 38 -9.43 -4.32 -3.32
CA LEU A 38 -9.92 -4.97 -4.53
C LEU A 38 -8.84 -5.07 -5.61
N ALA A 39 -8.04 -4.02 -5.81
CA ALA A 39 -6.94 -4.04 -6.77
C ALA A 39 -5.84 -5.02 -6.34
N CYS A 40 -5.48 -5.04 -5.06
CA CYS A 40 -4.54 -5.97 -4.47
C CYS A 40 -5.02 -7.42 -4.62
N HIS A 41 -6.30 -7.70 -4.39
CA HIS A 41 -6.86 -9.04 -4.61
C HIS A 41 -6.75 -9.48 -6.07
N ARG A 42 -7.14 -8.63 -7.03
CA ARG A 42 -7.01 -8.93 -8.47
C ARG A 42 -5.56 -9.17 -8.89
N ALA A 43 -4.63 -8.35 -8.39
CA ALA A 43 -3.21 -8.54 -8.62
C ALA A 43 -2.75 -9.92 -8.10
N ARG A 44 -3.09 -10.29 -6.85
CA ARG A 44 -2.77 -11.61 -6.30
C ARG A 44 -3.28 -12.76 -7.16
N VAL A 45 -4.53 -12.69 -7.63
CA VAL A 45 -5.11 -13.70 -8.53
C VAL A 45 -4.34 -13.76 -9.85
N HIS A 46 -3.99 -12.62 -10.44
CA HIS A 46 -3.21 -12.55 -11.67
C HIS A 46 -1.83 -13.23 -11.51
N LEU A 47 -1.15 -13.00 -10.38
CA LEU A 47 0.18 -13.57 -10.10
C LEU A 47 0.20 -15.09 -9.98
N VAL A 48 -0.92 -15.72 -9.59
CA VAL A 48 -1.04 -17.19 -9.58
C VAL A 48 -0.91 -17.75 -11.01
N HIS A 49 -1.33 -16.98 -12.01
CA HIS A 49 -1.42 -17.43 -13.40
C HIS A 49 -0.33 -16.87 -14.30
N CYS A 50 0.26 -15.72 -13.97
CA CYS A 50 1.28 -15.06 -14.78
C CYS A 50 2.68 -15.16 -14.13
N ALA A 51 3.64 -15.79 -14.82
CA ALA A 51 5.02 -15.87 -14.37
C ALA A 51 5.79 -14.56 -14.60
N GLU A 52 5.50 -13.84 -15.68
CA GLU A 52 6.18 -12.58 -16.03
C GLU A 52 5.91 -11.48 -15.00
N CYS A 53 4.66 -11.29 -14.59
CA CYS A 53 4.33 -10.31 -13.55
C CYS A 53 4.91 -10.69 -12.18
N ARG A 54 5.13 -11.99 -11.91
CA ARG A 54 5.86 -12.42 -10.70
C ARG A 54 7.32 -12.00 -10.76
N ALA A 55 7.99 -12.24 -11.89
CA ALA A 55 9.36 -11.81 -12.09
C ALA A 55 9.50 -10.28 -12.01
N GLU A 56 8.54 -9.52 -12.53
CA GLU A 56 8.53 -8.05 -12.40
C GLU A 56 8.45 -7.60 -10.94
N ILE A 57 7.54 -8.20 -10.16
CA ILE A 57 7.40 -7.91 -8.73
C ILE A 57 8.67 -8.26 -7.96
N GLU A 58 9.32 -9.38 -8.26
CA GLU A 58 10.59 -9.75 -7.64
C GLU A 58 11.69 -8.71 -7.93
N ARG A 59 11.79 -8.25 -9.18
CA ARG A 59 12.72 -7.17 -9.57
C ARG A 59 12.42 -5.88 -8.81
N GLN A 60 11.14 -5.48 -8.77
CA GLN A 60 10.73 -4.25 -8.10
C GLN A 60 10.97 -4.32 -6.58
N ARG A 61 10.74 -5.48 -5.94
CA ARG A 61 11.08 -5.70 -4.53
C ARG A 61 12.57 -5.53 -4.27
N GLY A 62 13.42 -6.11 -5.12
CA GLY A 62 14.86 -5.95 -5.03
C GLY A 62 15.30 -4.49 -5.16
N ALA A 63 14.68 -3.73 -6.08
CA ALA A 63 14.92 -2.29 -6.22
C ALA A 63 14.50 -1.52 -4.95
N SER A 64 13.30 -1.76 -4.42
CA SER A 64 12.82 -1.13 -3.19
C SER A 64 13.69 -1.47 -1.97
N GLU A 65 14.17 -2.71 -1.87
CA GLU A 65 15.07 -3.14 -0.79
C GLU A 65 16.44 -2.48 -0.91
N TRP A 66 17.01 -2.39 -2.12
CA TRP A 66 18.27 -1.69 -2.36
C TRP A 66 18.19 -0.21 -1.97
N LEU A 67 17.10 0.47 -2.34
CA LEU A 67 16.85 1.86 -1.92
C LEU A 67 16.75 1.97 -0.40
N ARG A 68 16.02 1.07 0.26
CA ARG A 68 15.94 1.05 1.74
C ARG A 68 17.30 0.79 2.39
N GLY A 69 18.16 -0.02 1.78
CA GLY A 69 19.54 -0.26 2.23
C GLY A 69 20.44 0.97 2.13
N SER A 70 20.22 1.86 1.14
CA SER A 70 21.01 3.08 0.97
C SER A 70 20.81 4.14 2.08
N ASN A 71 19.70 4.09 2.84
CA ASN A 71 19.48 4.89 4.06
C ASN A 71 20.49 4.56 5.20
N ILE A 72 21.31 3.53 5.01
CA ILE A 72 22.38 3.18 5.96
C ILE A 72 23.68 3.95 5.66
N GLY A 73 23.82 4.52 4.45
CA GLY A 73 24.96 5.36 4.08
C GLY A 73 24.94 6.72 4.79
N GLU A 74 26.13 7.32 5.01
CA GLU A 74 26.26 8.63 5.70
C GLU A 74 25.50 9.76 5.00
N ASP A 75 25.28 9.66 3.68
CA ASP A 75 24.64 10.68 2.87
C ASP A 75 23.12 10.81 3.09
N VAL A 76 22.44 9.73 3.52
CA VAL A 76 20.97 9.68 3.68
C VAL A 76 20.63 9.03 5.01
N ARG A 77 21.10 9.61 6.12
CA ARG A 77 20.81 9.11 7.47
C ARG A 77 20.03 10.14 8.30
N ALA A 78 19.12 9.66 9.14
CA ALA A 78 18.47 10.49 10.14
C ALA A 78 19.50 11.13 11.11
N PRO A 79 19.31 12.41 11.52
CA PRO A 79 20.20 13.06 12.47
C PRO A 79 20.33 12.30 13.79
N HIS A 80 21.54 12.26 14.36
CA HIS A 80 21.82 11.51 15.60
C HIS A 80 20.95 11.98 16.77
N GLU A 81 20.71 13.28 16.88
CA GLU A 81 19.86 13.87 17.91
C GLU A 81 18.41 13.35 17.85
N LEU A 82 17.86 13.22 16.64
CA LEU A 82 16.51 12.68 16.44
C LEU A 82 16.42 11.23 16.91
N LEU A 83 17.42 10.41 16.56
CA LEU A 83 17.48 9.01 16.99
C LEU A 83 17.58 8.89 18.52
N ALA A 84 18.41 9.74 19.16
CA ALA A 84 18.52 9.78 20.61
C ALA A 84 17.19 10.16 21.28
N ARG A 85 16.47 11.14 20.73
CA ARG A 85 15.15 11.56 21.21
C ARG A 85 14.11 10.44 21.04
N LEU A 86 14.06 9.79 19.87
CA LEU A 86 13.13 8.67 19.60
C LEU A 86 13.39 7.48 20.53
N ALA A 87 14.66 7.11 20.76
CA ALA A 87 15.03 6.06 21.72
C ALA A 87 14.58 6.40 23.15
N GLY A 88 14.62 7.69 23.51
CA GLY A 88 14.15 8.18 24.80
C GLY A 88 12.62 8.08 25.02
N ILE A 89 11.80 8.03 23.96
CA ILE A 89 10.34 7.95 24.09
C ILE A 89 9.93 6.68 24.85
N ALA A 90 10.56 5.55 24.56
CA ALA A 90 10.27 4.29 25.23
C ALA A 90 10.65 4.30 26.73
N SER A 91 11.59 5.17 27.13
CA SER A 91 12.05 5.31 28.51
C SER A 91 11.26 6.34 29.33
N ALA A 92 10.50 7.21 28.66
CA ALA A 92 9.62 8.15 29.34
C ALA A 92 8.35 7.42 29.80
N PRO A 93 7.84 7.68 31.01
CA PRO A 93 6.50 7.22 31.38
C PRO A 93 5.51 7.77 30.34
N PRO A 94 4.51 6.98 29.91
CA PRO A 94 3.50 7.45 28.96
C PRO A 94 2.90 8.74 29.52
N ARG A 95 3.19 9.85 28.84
CA ARG A 95 2.54 11.12 29.13
C ARG A 95 1.11 10.96 28.66
N SER A 96 0.14 11.43 29.46
CA SER A 96 -1.22 11.61 28.95
C SER A 96 -1.11 12.38 27.64
N GLY A 97 -1.61 11.80 26.55
CA GLY A 97 -1.67 12.50 25.28
C GLY A 97 -2.42 13.82 25.46
N PRO A 98 -2.21 14.82 24.58
CA PRO A 98 -3.04 16.02 24.64
C PRO A 98 -4.51 15.60 24.61
N ASP A 99 -5.29 16.07 25.58
CA ASP A 99 -6.73 15.86 25.59
C ASP A 99 -7.32 16.31 24.25
N ALA A 100 -8.37 15.67 23.77
CA ALA A 100 -9.01 16.03 22.49
C ALA A 100 -9.37 17.54 22.44
N GLU A 101 -9.68 18.13 23.60
CA GLU A 101 -9.93 19.56 23.83
C GLU A 101 -8.69 20.46 23.59
N SER A 102 -7.48 19.92 23.83
CA SER A 102 -6.20 20.64 23.69
C SER A 102 -5.55 20.46 22.32
N THR A 103 -6.14 19.63 21.46
CA THR A 103 -5.77 19.53 20.05
C THR A 103 -6.59 20.57 19.30
N PRO A 104 -5.98 21.61 18.67
CA PRO A 104 -6.73 22.61 17.92
C PRO A 104 -7.44 21.93 16.76
N THR A 105 -8.70 21.55 16.96
CA THR A 105 -9.58 21.18 15.87
C THR A 105 -9.84 22.49 15.14
N PRO A 106 -9.55 22.60 13.83
CA PRO A 106 -9.84 23.83 13.09
C PRO A 106 -11.34 24.11 13.20
N VAL A 107 -11.70 25.06 14.06
CA VAL A 107 -13.06 25.56 14.17
C VAL A 107 -13.31 26.43 12.94
N PRO A 108 -14.46 26.30 12.27
CA PRO A 108 -14.76 27.12 11.10
C PRO A 108 -14.85 28.58 11.53
N GLU A 109 -13.83 29.38 11.18
CA GLU A 109 -13.74 30.80 11.53
C GLU A 109 -14.68 31.64 10.66
N GLY A 110 -15.04 31.14 9.46
CA GLY A 110 -15.90 31.82 8.50
C GLY A 110 -17.25 31.13 8.22
N LEU A 111 -18.17 31.91 7.64
CA LEU A 111 -19.43 31.40 7.07
C LEU A 111 -19.18 30.34 5.99
N LEU A 112 -18.17 30.58 5.14
CA LEU A 112 -17.80 29.69 4.04
C LEU A 112 -17.30 28.33 4.56
N ASP A 113 -16.53 28.32 5.64
CA ASP A 113 -16.04 27.07 6.25
C ASP A 113 -17.20 26.23 6.79
N LYS A 114 -18.21 26.88 7.38
CA LYS A 114 -19.44 26.21 7.84
C LYS A 114 -20.21 25.61 6.67
N MET A 115 -20.32 26.35 5.56
CA MET A 115 -20.97 25.84 4.34
C MET A 115 -20.20 24.65 3.75
N GLU A 116 -18.87 24.70 3.71
CA GLU A 116 -18.03 23.60 3.24
C GLU A 116 -18.15 22.36 4.14
N MET A 117 -18.21 22.53 5.46
CA MET A 117 -18.47 21.44 6.40
C MET A 117 -19.84 20.78 6.17
N ILE A 118 -20.89 21.58 5.95
CA ILE A 118 -22.24 21.07 5.67
C ILE A 118 -22.25 20.30 4.33
N LEU A 119 -21.63 20.84 3.28
CA LEU A 119 -21.53 20.18 1.98
C LEU A 119 -20.78 18.84 2.08
N ARG A 120 -19.68 18.80 2.84
CA ARG A 120 -18.95 17.55 3.12
C ARG A 120 -19.80 16.54 3.88
N ALA A 121 -20.60 16.98 4.84
CA ALA A 121 -21.50 16.11 5.60
C ALA A 121 -22.61 15.53 4.72
N VAL A 122 -23.24 16.34 3.87
CA VAL A 122 -24.28 15.91 2.93
C VAL A 122 -23.72 14.91 1.90
N LYS A 123 -22.52 15.19 1.36
CA LYS A 123 -21.86 14.28 0.40
C LYS A 123 -21.55 12.91 0.99
N ARG A 124 -21.19 12.82 2.27
CA ARG A 124 -20.96 11.53 2.95
C ARG A 124 -22.24 10.72 3.13
N ASN A 125 -23.38 11.38 3.32
CA ASN A 125 -24.68 10.72 3.53
C ASN A 125 -25.40 10.31 2.24
N GLN A 126 -24.95 10.75 1.07
CA GLN A 126 -25.52 10.40 -0.24
C GLN A 126 -24.80 9.22 -0.93
N GLY A 127 -23.87 8.57 -0.25
CA GLY A 127 -23.12 7.41 -0.74
C GLY A 127 -23.71 6.06 -0.36
N HIS A 128 -25.03 5.86 -0.53
CA HIS A 128 -25.67 4.54 -0.54
C HIS A 128 -26.59 4.42 -1.75
#